data_AF-A0A662TIR4-F1
#
_entry.id   AF-A0A662TIR4-F1
#
_cell.length_a   1.000
_cell.length_b   1.000
_cell.length_c   1.000
_cell.angle_alpha   90.00
_cell.angle_beta   90.00
_cell.angle_gamma   90.00
#
_symmetry.space_group_name_H-M   'P 1'
#
loop_
_entity.id
_entity.type
_entity.pdbx_description
1 polymer ?
#
loop_
_entity_poly.entity_id
_entity_poly.type
_entity_poly.pdbx_seq_one_letter_code
_entity_poly.pdbx_strand_id
1 'polypeptide(L)'
;MNATFIRVIDGVVGAWHFDEGEGNIAHDTSGEGNDGTLYDANTTNDDGNTPPQWVDGKFGKALSFDGVDDYVDCGNKPIYNFTEFSVAIWINEKVLPSDLGHPVSFIGRGYDSSNYEGWDLICWTNDKIYFTVGNGSTFQEPSFLFQTTNEWHHIVGTYDGTTIKLFLDGEFKDSRTLTGFKNMDTSLFIGKSYRAYYSNATIDEVHIYNRALSEEEISDLYNNYGYTTPNYPNKVLVRKYTEPEPIAVVGEEVTGIFTAIANFLTVEKEIGASYILWKWRCTYSDAIVDVFVDGVEVLSAVSAVSGEYLLTDVNENELHIIKIVNSFNASDYVRDEVRTLPPFSFFLALLLTTFVLLVITFATTSTVRVIASIFTLLFTAFTYKYSIYYASPLSYLLLFAFFFTFALMLIEVLRVLTSTIRKKPKWEEDFWSEWREGGDEI
;
A
#
# COMPACT_ATOMS: atom_id res chain seq x y z
N MET A 1 -10.19 21.95 -9.44
CA MET A 1 -10.00 21.02 -10.57
C MET A 1 -9.81 19.63 -9.98
N ASN A 2 -10.50 18.62 -10.52
CA ASN A 2 -10.53 17.27 -9.95
C ASN A 2 -9.24 16.52 -10.33
N ALA A 3 -8.45 16.10 -9.35
CA ALA A 3 -7.37 15.14 -9.56
C ALA A 3 -7.97 13.75 -9.82
N THR A 4 -8.11 13.37 -11.09
CA THR A 4 -8.43 11.99 -11.48
C THR A 4 -7.14 11.18 -11.44
N PHE A 5 -7.06 10.19 -10.56
CA PHE A 5 -5.99 9.20 -10.57
C PHE A 5 -6.22 8.20 -11.71
N ILE A 6 -5.19 7.97 -12.51
CA ILE A 6 -5.24 7.09 -13.68
C ILE A 6 -4.55 5.75 -13.44
N ARG A 7 -3.68 5.67 -12.42
CA ARG A 7 -2.97 4.45 -12.03
C ARG A 7 -2.55 4.49 -10.56
N VAL A 8 -2.47 3.32 -9.95
CA VAL A 8 -1.74 3.08 -8.69
C VAL A 8 -0.54 2.19 -9.01
N ILE A 9 0.65 2.63 -8.63
CA ILE A 9 1.91 1.90 -8.79
C ILE A 9 2.39 1.49 -7.40
N ASP A 10 2.44 0.18 -7.14
CA ASP A 10 2.86 -0.35 -5.84
C ASP A 10 4.38 -0.54 -5.77
N GLY A 11 4.91 -0.67 -4.56
CA GLY A 11 6.30 -1.05 -4.29
C GLY A 11 7.28 0.12 -4.20
N VAL A 12 6.79 1.36 -4.10
CA VAL A 12 7.67 2.50 -3.80
C VAL A 12 8.19 2.37 -2.37
N VAL A 13 9.48 2.60 -2.20
CA VAL A 13 10.18 2.51 -0.90
C VAL A 13 11.00 3.77 -0.60
N GLY A 14 11.01 4.73 -1.53
CA GLY A 14 11.52 6.08 -1.31
C GLY A 14 10.89 7.00 -2.34
N ALA A 15 10.35 8.13 -1.90
CA ALA A 15 9.75 9.16 -2.74
C ALA A 15 10.13 10.53 -2.21
N TRP A 16 10.96 11.27 -2.95
CA TRP A 16 11.35 12.64 -2.62
C TRP A 16 10.87 13.56 -3.74
N HIS A 17 9.76 14.26 -3.49
CA HIS A 17 9.18 15.25 -4.40
C HIS A 17 9.93 16.58 -4.38
N PHE A 18 10.75 16.84 -3.35
CA PHE A 18 11.47 18.10 -3.19
C PHE A 18 10.59 19.36 -3.20
N ASP A 19 9.37 19.24 -2.68
CA ASP A 19 8.37 20.30 -2.58
C ASP A 19 8.45 21.15 -1.30
N GLU A 20 9.38 20.86 -0.39
CA GLU A 20 9.50 21.55 0.90
C GLU A 20 9.87 23.02 0.75
N GLY A 21 10.75 23.34 -0.20
CA GLY A 21 11.14 24.70 -0.57
C GLY A 21 12.03 25.44 0.43
N GLU A 22 12.29 24.87 1.60
CA GLU A 22 13.20 25.41 2.62
C GLU A 22 13.76 24.33 3.56
N GLY A 23 14.79 24.69 4.33
CA GLY A 23 15.43 23.79 5.28
C GLY A 23 16.42 22.82 4.64
N ASN A 24 16.88 21.85 5.44
CA ASN A 24 17.95 20.91 5.07
C ASN A 24 17.48 19.45 5.07
N ILE A 25 16.17 19.21 5.06
CA ILE A 25 15.58 17.87 5.05
C ILE A 25 14.72 17.75 3.80
N ALA A 26 14.98 16.70 3.00
CA ALA A 26 14.09 16.25 1.97
C ALA A 26 13.24 15.10 2.54
N HIS A 27 11.94 15.29 2.65
CA HIS A 27 11.07 14.29 3.26
C HIS A 27 10.78 13.15 2.29
N ASP A 28 10.79 11.94 2.83
CA ASP A 28 10.29 10.76 2.14
C ASP A 28 8.78 10.61 2.36
N THR A 29 8.02 10.73 1.28
CA THR A 29 6.57 10.60 1.28
C THR A 29 6.07 9.21 0.87
N SER A 30 6.98 8.24 0.68
CA SER A 30 6.63 6.85 0.38
C SER A 30 5.99 6.11 1.56
N GLY A 31 6.14 6.65 2.78
CA GLY A 31 5.65 6.05 4.02
C GLY A 31 6.68 5.21 4.77
N GLU A 32 7.92 5.12 4.27
CA GLU A 32 9.00 4.31 4.87
C GLU A 32 9.91 5.11 5.82
N GLY A 33 9.71 6.42 5.92
CA GLY A 33 10.49 7.28 6.83
C GLY A 33 11.94 7.42 6.39
N ASN A 34 12.16 7.47 5.07
CA ASN A 34 13.48 7.48 4.47
C ASN A 34 14.08 8.87 4.23
N ASP A 35 13.63 9.90 4.97
CA ASP A 35 14.07 11.29 4.87
C ASP A 35 15.57 11.44 4.58
N GLY A 36 15.86 12.30 3.61
CA GLY A 36 17.19 12.69 3.20
C GLY A 36 17.65 13.97 3.91
N THR A 37 18.93 14.05 4.23
CA THR A 37 19.53 15.30 4.74
C THR A 37 20.41 15.92 3.67
N LEU A 38 20.23 17.21 3.43
CA LEU A 38 21.01 18.00 2.48
C LEU A 38 22.36 18.36 3.09
N TYR A 39 23.43 18.11 2.34
CA TYR A 39 24.80 18.37 2.72
C TYR A 39 25.57 19.08 1.61
N ASP A 40 26.56 19.84 2.06
CA ASP A 40 27.70 20.32 1.29
C ASP A 40 28.94 19.61 1.88
N ALA A 41 29.71 18.92 1.04
CA ALA A 41 30.87 18.13 1.46
C ALA A 41 32.09 18.98 1.83
N ASN A 42 32.19 20.22 1.34
CA ASN A 42 33.31 21.11 1.58
C ASN A 42 32.84 22.51 2.00
N THR A 43 32.55 22.64 3.30
CA THR A 43 32.27 23.90 4.00
C THR A 43 33.40 24.96 4.02
N THR A 44 34.33 24.94 3.08
CA THR A 44 35.41 25.94 2.95
C THR A 44 35.61 26.48 1.54
N ASN A 45 34.78 26.09 0.56
CA ASN A 45 34.77 26.75 -0.75
C ASN A 45 33.96 28.06 -0.70
N ASP A 46 34.38 29.03 -1.51
CA ASP A 46 33.80 30.38 -1.55
C ASP A 46 32.48 30.44 -2.37
N ASP A 47 31.76 29.33 -2.57
CA ASP A 47 30.45 29.30 -3.26
C ASP A 47 29.27 29.60 -2.31
N GLY A 48 29.52 29.63 -1.01
CA GLY A 48 28.52 29.95 0.01
C GLY A 48 28.40 28.91 1.12
N ASN A 49 29.09 27.77 1.03
CA ASN A 49 28.91 26.62 1.94
C ASN A 49 27.44 26.20 2.07
N THR A 50 26.72 26.23 0.96
CA THR A 50 25.29 26.01 0.97
C THR A 50 25.01 24.65 0.35
N PRO A 51 24.33 23.73 1.08
CA PRO A 51 23.80 22.50 0.50
C PRO A 51 22.93 22.76 -0.75
N PRO A 52 22.42 21.72 -1.45
CA PRO A 52 21.59 21.89 -2.64
C PRO A 52 20.48 22.93 -2.44
N GLN A 53 20.30 23.83 -3.40
CA GLN A 53 19.39 24.97 -3.26
C GLN A 53 17.97 24.64 -3.74
N TRP A 54 16.96 25.07 -2.98
CA TRP A 54 15.56 24.97 -3.39
C TRP A 54 15.25 25.93 -4.55
N VAL A 55 14.74 25.40 -5.65
CA VAL A 55 14.37 26.16 -6.86
C VAL A 55 13.00 25.70 -7.39
N ASP A 56 12.48 26.35 -8.41
CA ASP A 56 11.26 25.88 -9.09
C ASP A 56 11.56 24.60 -9.88
N GLY A 57 10.72 23.59 -9.70
CA GLY A 57 10.90 22.23 -10.21
C GLY A 57 10.21 21.93 -11.54
N LYS A 58 10.19 20.66 -11.89
CA LYS A 58 9.30 20.13 -12.94
C LYS A 58 7.85 20.20 -12.47
N PHE A 59 7.65 19.86 -11.20
CA PHE A 59 6.40 20.03 -10.46
C PHE A 59 6.75 20.76 -9.16
N GLY A 60 6.04 21.83 -8.81
CA GLY A 60 6.31 22.56 -7.58
C GLY A 60 7.77 23.02 -7.42
N LYS A 61 8.48 22.48 -6.42
CA LYS A 61 9.90 22.80 -6.12
C LYS A 61 10.82 21.65 -6.51
N ALA A 62 12.13 21.93 -6.48
CA ALA A 62 13.18 20.97 -6.77
C ALA A 62 14.47 21.36 -6.05
N LEU A 63 15.46 20.47 -6.08
CA LEU A 63 16.81 20.75 -5.58
C LEU A 63 17.79 21.00 -6.73
N SER A 64 18.54 22.09 -6.62
CA SER A 64 19.57 22.48 -7.58
C SER A 64 20.95 22.17 -7.02
N PHE A 65 21.69 21.35 -7.76
CA PHE A 65 23.06 20.93 -7.46
C PHE A 65 24.03 21.66 -8.39
N ASP A 66 25.18 22.09 -7.88
CA ASP A 66 26.10 22.97 -8.58
C ASP A 66 27.30 22.26 -9.26
N GLY A 67 27.47 20.96 -9.01
CA GLY A 67 28.53 20.13 -9.55
C GLY A 67 29.80 20.07 -8.70
N VAL A 68 29.83 20.67 -7.51
CA VAL A 68 31.03 20.79 -6.68
C VAL A 68 31.02 19.80 -5.52
N ASP A 69 30.06 19.90 -4.62
CA ASP A 69 30.03 19.12 -3.37
C ASP A 69 28.63 18.92 -2.73
N ASP A 70 27.59 19.36 -3.42
CA ASP A 70 26.19 19.25 -3.02
C ASP A 70 25.64 17.82 -3.12
N TYR A 71 24.95 17.34 -2.08
CA TYR A 71 24.23 16.05 -2.13
C TYR A 71 23.12 15.92 -1.07
N VAL A 72 22.24 14.94 -1.26
CA VAL A 72 21.31 14.44 -0.24
C VAL A 72 21.75 13.05 0.21
N ASP A 73 21.88 12.85 1.53
CA ASP A 73 22.13 11.54 2.14
C ASP A 73 20.82 10.96 2.70
N CYS A 74 20.34 9.89 2.07
CA CYS A 74 19.13 9.17 2.48
C CYS A 74 19.43 8.03 3.47
N GLY A 75 20.69 7.91 3.89
CA GLY A 75 21.19 6.94 4.85
C GLY A 75 21.41 5.53 4.29
N ASN A 76 22.03 4.69 5.12
CA ASN A 76 22.19 3.26 4.84
C ASN A 76 21.11 2.46 5.58
N LYS A 77 20.11 1.95 4.86
CA LYS A 77 18.96 1.26 5.44
C LYS A 77 18.72 -0.10 4.76
N PRO A 78 18.26 -1.13 5.50
CA PRO A 78 18.00 -2.46 4.94
C PRO A 78 16.97 -2.48 3.80
N ILE A 79 16.04 -1.52 3.76
CA ILE A 79 15.01 -1.43 2.72
C ILE A 79 15.59 -1.21 1.32
N TYR A 80 16.82 -0.69 1.24
CA TYR A 80 17.53 -0.52 -0.02
C TYR A 80 18.29 -1.78 -0.48
N ASN A 81 18.24 -2.88 0.30
CA ASN A 81 18.90 -4.13 -0.05
C ASN A 81 18.03 -4.90 -1.06
N PHE A 82 18.17 -4.54 -2.32
CA PHE A 82 17.31 -5.01 -3.39
C PHE A 82 17.71 -6.39 -3.92
N THR A 83 16.75 -7.07 -4.53
CA THR A 83 16.97 -8.20 -5.47
C THR A 83 16.55 -7.83 -6.88
N GLU A 84 15.57 -6.94 -6.98
CA GLU A 84 15.06 -6.24 -8.15
C GLU A 84 14.64 -4.85 -7.68
N PHE A 85 14.70 -3.86 -8.57
CA PHE A 85 14.36 -2.48 -8.22
C PHE A 85 14.16 -1.61 -9.47
N SER A 86 13.57 -0.44 -9.26
CA SER A 86 13.55 0.63 -10.26
C SER A 86 13.86 1.97 -9.60
N VAL A 87 14.44 2.87 -10.37
CA VAL A 87 14.72 4.25 -9.95
C VAL A 87 14.21 5.16 -11.04
N ALA A 88 13.34 6.09 -10.67
CA ALA A 88 12.76 7.09 -11.55
C ALA A 88 13.09 8.48 -11.02
N ILE A 89 13.47 9.40 -11.90
CA ILE A 89 13.97 10.72 -11.54
C ILE A 89 13.69 11.71 -12.67
N TRP A 90 13.29 12.92 -12.33
CA TRP A 90 13.32 14.04 -13.25
C TRP A 90 14.61 14.82 -13.08
N ILE A 91 15.31 15.10 -14.17
CA ILE A 91 16.52 15.91 -14.17
C ILE A 91 16.44 17.05 -15.17
N ASN A 92 17.10 18.16 -14.86
CA ASN A 92 17.40 19.24 -15.76
C ASN A 92 18.89 19.55 -15.63
N GLU A 93 19.69 19.01 -16.55
CA GLU A 93 21.14 19.14 -16.53
C GLU A 93 21.58 20.53 -17.01
N LYS A 94 22.45 21.21 -16.25
CA LYS A 94 22.87 22.59 -16.54
C LYS A 94 24.04 22.63 -17.52
N VAL A 95 24.99 21.70 -17.35
CA VAL A 95 26.22 21.57 -18.15
C VAL A 95 26.51 20.10 -18.38
N LEU A 96 26.81 19.73 -19.62
CA LEU A 96 27.14 18.34 -19.95
C LEU A 96 28.49 17.92 -19.36
N PRO A 97 28.68 16.64 -19.01
CA PRO A 97 29.93 16.16 -18.44
C PRO A 97 31.15 16.31 -19.36
N SER A 98 30.96 16.27 -20.68
CA SER A 98 32.05 16.54 -21.64
C SER A 98 32.60 17.96 -21.51
N ASP A 99 31.76 18.94 -21.20
CA ASP A 99 32.14 20.33 -20.99
C ASP A 99 32.72 20.57 -19.58
N LEU A 100 32.23 19.84 -18.56
CA LEU A 100 32.80 19.85 -17.20
C LEU A 100 34.17 19.16 -17.13
N GLY A 101 34.43 18.20 -18.02
CA GLY A 101 35.66 17.40 -18.05
C GLY A 101 35.72 16.29 -17.00
N HIS A 102 34.62 16.01 -16.31
CA HIS A 102 34.49 14.89 -15.37
C HIS A 102 33.04 14.35 -15.31
N PRO A 103 32.84 13.12 -14.80
CA PRO A 103 31.49 12.53 -14.66
C PRO A 103 30.66 13.22 -13.58
N VAL A 104 29.35 13.03 -13.66
CA VAL A 104 28.35 13.49 -12.67
C VAL A 104 27.36 12.37 -12.38
N SER A 105 26.94 12.20 -11.12
CA SER A 105 25.96 11.17 -10.71
C SER A 105 24.68 11.83 -10.20
N PHE A 106 23.54 11.24 -10.56
CA PHE A 106 22.22 11.75 -10.18
C PHE A 106 21.70 11.05 -8.93
N ILE A 107 21.86 9.73 -8.86
CA ILE A 107 21.45 8.93 -7.71
C ILE A 107 22.14 7.56 -7.76
N GLY A 108 22.64 7.10 -6.61
CA GLY A 108 23.33 5.83 -6.55
C GLY A 108 23.48 5.28 -5.13
N ARG A 109 23.71 3.97 -5.07
CA ARG A 109 24.07 3.25 -3.84
C ARG A 109 25.23 2.31 -4.12
N GLY A 110 26.44 2.82 -3.90
CA GLY A 110 27.64 2.01 -3.75
C GLY A 110 28.27 1.45 -5.01
N TYR A 111 28.33 2.22 -6.09
CA TYR A 111 29.12 1.85 -7.27
C TYR A 111 30.63 1.77 -6.95
N ASP A 112 31.14 0.54 -6.86
CA ASP A 112 32.56 0.25 -6.74
C ASP A 112 33.08 -0.67 -7.87
N SER A 113 33.82 -0.06 -8.81
CA SER A 113 34.49 -0.75 -9.92
C SER A 113 35.41 -1.88 -9.49
N SER A 114 35.92 -1.87 -8.26
CA SER A 114 36.86 -2.87 -7.75
C SER A 114 36.19 -4.16 -7.29
N ASN A 115 34.98 -4.08 -6.74
CA ASN A 115 34.27 -5.23 -6.16
C ASN A 115 33.01 -5.63 -6.96
N TYR A 116 32.66 -4.86 -7.99
CA TYR A 116 31.47 -5.08 -8.81
C TYR A 116 30.16 -5.00 -8.01
N GLU A 117 30.07 -4.06 -7.07
CA GLU A 117 28.94 -3.92 -6.15
C GLU A 117 28.15 -2.64 -6.42
N GLY A 118 26.90 -2.65 -5.97
CA GLY A 118 26.01 -1.50 -5.99
C GLY A 118 25.51 -1.10 -7.38
N TRP A 119 24.93 0.09 -7.43
CA TRP A 119 24.39 0.69 -8.64
C TRP A 119 24.53 2.21 -8.61
N ASP A 120 24.49 2.82 -9.80
CA ASP A 120 24.56 4.27 -9.98
C ASP A 120 23.87 4.66 -11.29
N LEU A 121 23.13 5.77 -11.26
CA LEU A 121 22.64 6.46 -12.44
C LEU A 121 23.55 7.67 -12.68
N ILE A 122 24.45 7.53 -13.65
CA ILE A 122 25.62 8.40 -13.84
C ILE A 122 25.77 8.83 -15.30
N CYS A 123 26.16 10.08 -15.52
CA CYS A 123 26.54 10.60 -16.83
C CYS A 123 28.06 10.74 -16.92
N TRP A 124 28.67 10.11 -17.93
CA TRP A 124 30.13 10.18 -18.15
C TRP A 124 30.49 11.27 -19.16
N THR A 125 31.78 11.60 -19.26
CA THR A 125 32.33 12.65 -20.15
C THR A 125 32.17 12.41 -21.66
N ASN A 126 31.50 11.31 -22.04
CA ASN A 126 31.07 11.04 -23.41
C ASN A 126 29.58 11.39 -23.62
N ASP A 127 29.01 12.14 -22.68
CA ASP A 127 27.62 12.59 -22.58
C ASP A 127 26.63 11.44 -22.68
N LYS A 128 27.00 10.26 -22.18
CA LYS A 128 26.08 9.15 -22.05
C LYS A 128 25.66 8.99 -20.61
N ILE A 129 24.36 8.82 -20.43
CA ILE A 129 23.77 8.38 -19.16
C ILE A 129 23.80 6.86 -19.13
N TYR A 130 24.30 6.32 -18.02
CA TYR A 130 24.42 4.91 -17.74
C TYR A 130 23.62 4.59 -16.48
N PHE A 131 22.91 3.46 -16.52
CA PHE A 131 22.39 2.84 -15.33
C PHE A 131 23.21 1.60 -15.03
N THR A 132 24.20 1.76 -14.15
CA THR A 132 25.20 0.75 -13.85
C THR A 132 24.72 -0.13 -12.72
N VAL A 133 24.76 -1.46 -12.87
CA VAL A 133 24.42 -2.44 -11.82
C VAL A 133 25.49 -3.52 -11.74
N GLY A 134 25.92 -3.86 -10.52
CA GLY A 134 26.98 -4.83 -10.24
C GLY A 134 26.50 -6.11 -9.54
N ASN A 135 27.06 -7.26 -9.88
CA ASN A 135 26.70 -8.55 -9.29
C ASN A 135 27.82 -9.24 -8.47
N GLY A 136 28.91 -8.52 -8.18
CA GLY A 136 30.10 -9.02 -7.51
C GLY A 136 31.13 -9.68 -8.42
N SER A 137 30.84 -9.81 -9.73
CA SER A 137 31.76 -10.35 -10.74
C SER A 137 31.94 -9.42 -11.94
N THR A 138 30.91 -8.70 -12.34
CA THR A 138 30.93 -7.73 -13.44
C THR A 138 29.93 -6.61 -13.19
N PHE A 139 30.09 -5.51 -13.93
CA PHE A 139 29.03 -4.53 -14.16
C PHE A 139 28.35 -4.77 -15.51
N GLN A 140 27.12 -4.32 -15.61
CA GLN A 140 26.43 -4.08 -16.88
C GLN A 140 25.79 -2.70 -16.83
N GLU A 141 25.87 -2.01 -17.96
CA GLU A 141 25.65 -0.57 -18.03
C GLU A 141 24.92 -0.24 -19.34
N PRO A 142 23.59 -0.48 -19.44
CA PRO A 142 22.81 0.10 -20.54
C PRO A 142 23.00 1.62 -20.56
N SER A 143 23.02 2.19 -21.77
CA SER A 143 23.34 3.61 -21.92
C SER A 143 22.68 4.23 -23.15
N PHE A 144 22.51 5.55 -23.13
CA PHE A 144 22.13 6.34 -24.29
C PHE A 144 22.88 7.68 -24.30
N LEU A 145 23.00 8.29 -25.47
CA LEU A 145 23.60 9.62 -25.61
C LEU A 145 22.58 10.68 -25.19
N PHE A 146 22.97 11.56 -24.28
CA PHE A 146 22.22 12.67 -23.76
C PHE A 146 22.86 13.97 -24.29
N GLN A 147 22.06 14.84 -24.92
CA GLN A 147 22.61 15.99 -25.68
C GLN A 147 21.89 17.31 -25.41
N THR A 148 20.97 17.31 -24.44
CA THR A 148 20.14 18.45 -24.10
C THR A 148 20.51 18.94 -22.71
N THR A 149 20.52 20.26 -22.54
CA THR A 149 20.71 20.93 -21.24
C THR A 149 19.59 21.93 -21.07
N ASN A 150 19.31 22.31 -19.83
CA ASN A 150 18.26 23.28 -19.50
C ASN A 150 16.83 22.80 -19.86
N GLU A 151 16.63 21.50 -20.03
CA GLU A 151 15.35 20.84 -20.31
C GLU A 151 15.10 19.72 -19.30
N TRP A 152 13.83 19.56 -18.90
CA TRP A 152 13.42 18.51 -17.99
C TRP A 152 13.25 17.17 -18.72
N HIS A 153 13.94 16.15 -18.23
CA HIS A 153 13.87 14.79 -18.74
C HIS A 153 13.56 13.80 -17.62
N HIS A 154 12.74 12.80 -17.92
CA HIS A 154 12.42 11.72 -17.00
C HIS A 154 13.26 10.49 -17.33
N ILE A 155 14.11 10.07 -16.40
CA ILE A 155 15.00 8.93 -16.59
C ILE A 155 14.59 7.82 -15.65
N VAL A 156 14.46 6.60 -16.20
CA VAL A 156 14.13 5.42 -15.39
C VAL A 156 15.10 4.29 -15.68
N GLY A 157 15.73 3.78 -14.62
CA GLY A 157 16.47 2.53 -14.63
C GLY A 157 15.65 1.43 -13.97
N THR A 158 15.53 0.25 -14.60
CA THR A 158 14.88 -0.91 -13.99
C THR A 158 15.78 -2.13 -13.99
N TYR A 159 15.67 -2.95 -12.96
CA TYR A 159 16.37 -4.22 -12.83
C TYR A 159 15.44 -5.29 -12.25
N ASP A 160 15.19 -6.36 -13.02
CA ASP A 160 14.26 -7.44 -12.66
C ASP A 160 14.93 -8.69 -12.02
N GLY A 161 16.20 -8.55 -11.59
CA GLY A 161 17.01 -9.67 -11.12
C GLY A 161 17.80 -10.39 -12.22
N THR A 162 17.50 -10.09 -13.50
CA THR A 162 18.17 -10.68 -14.66
C THR A 162 18.50 -9.69 -15.77
N THR A 163 17.71 -8.64 -15.93
CA THR A 163 17.78 -7.69 -17.03
C THR A 163 17.73 -6.28 -16.47
N ILE A 164 18.69 -5.47 -16.90
CA ILE A 164 18.73 -4.03 -16.65
C ILE A 164 18.17 -3.34 -17.88
N LYS A 165 17.22 -2.43 -17.70
CA LYS A 165 16.70 -1.56 -18.77
C LYS A 165 16.87 -0.09 -18.38
N LEU A 166 17.02 0.76 -19.39
CA LEU A 166 17.13 2.20 -19.23
C LEU A 166 16.18 2.92 -20.20
N PHE A 167 15.45 3.89 -19.66
CA PHE A 167 14.42 4.66 -20.34
C PHE A 167 14.69 6.16 -20.20
N LEU A 168 14.27 6.91 -21.22
CA LEU A 168 14.28 8.37 -21.24
C LEU A 168 12.93 8.83 -21.78
N ASP A 169 12.24 9.70 -21.05
CA ASP A 169 10.98 10.33 -21.41
C ASP A 169 9.88 9.31 -21.77
N GLY A 170 9.82 8.22 -20.98
CA GLY A 170 8.86 7.13 -21.20
C GLY A 170 9.28 6.12 -22.27
N GLU A 171 10.35 6.37 -23.02
CA GLU A 171 10.79 5.50 -24.11
C GLU A 171 11.97 4.60 -23.73
N PHE A 172 11.92 3.33 -24.14
CA PHE A 172 13.02 2.39 -24.00
C PHE A 172 14.24 2.83 -24.82
N LYS A 173 15.43 2.84 -24.19
CA LYS A 173 16.69 3.21 -24.86
C LYS A 173 17.66 2.05 -25.00
N ASP A 174 17.93 1.31 -23.93
CA ASP A 174 18.91 0.22 -23.96
C ASP A 174 18.66 -0.83 -22.87
N SER A 175 19.21 -2.03 -23.04
CA SER A 175 19.15 -3.11 -22.05
C SER A 175 20.42 -3.96 -22.00
N ARG A 176 20.69 -4.55 -20.83
CA ARG A 176 21.76 -5.55 -20.63
C ARG A 176 21.28 -6.68 -19.74
N THR A 177 21.77 -7.88 -19.98
CA THR A 177 21.51 -9.04 -19.10
C THR A 177 22.57 -9.12 -18.02
N LEU A 178 22.14 -9.17 -16.76
CA LEU A 178 22.97 -9.37 -15.58
C LEU A 178 22.19 -10.20 -14.56
N THR A 179 22.59 -11.45 -14.35
CA THR A 179 21.98 -12.29 -13.32
C THR A 179 22.59 -12.01 -11.95
N GLY A 180 21.73 -11.79 -10.97
CA GLY A 180 22.10 -11.49 -9.60
C GLY A 180 22.57 -10.05 -9.41
N PHE A 181 22.44 -9.56 -8.18
CA PHE A 181 22.84 -8.22 -7.79
C PHE A 181 23.55 -8.28 -6.45
N LYS A 182 24.65 -7.52 -6.32
CA LYS A 182 25.43 -7.46 -5.09
C LYS A 182 25.31 -6.08 -4.48
N ASN A 183 24.46 -5.99 -3.46
CA ASN A 183 24.32 -4.78 -2.64
C ASN A 183 25.64 -4.40 -1.99
N MET A 184 25.89 -3.10 -1.88
CA MET A 184 26.97 -2.53 -1.07
C MET A 184 26.38 -1.96 0.23
N ASP A 185 27.06 -2.19 1.35
CA ASP A 185 26.65 -1.67 2.67
C ASP A 185 27.04 -0.20 2.84
N THR A 186 26.32 0.68 2.14
CA THR A 186 26.59 2.12 2.11
C THR A 186 25.29 2.93 1.98
N SER A 187 25.39 4.24 2.22
CA SER A 187 24.26 5.17 2.07
C SER A 187 23.78 5.25 0.62
N LEU A 188 22.47 5.49 0.47
CA LEU A 188 21.89 5.98 -0.76
C LEU A 188 22.14 7.49 -0.85
N PHE A 189 22.67 7.95 -1.98
CA PHE A 189 22.90 9.36 -2.24
C PHE A 189 22.12 9.84 -3.46
N ILE A 190 21.55 11.04 -3.36
CA ILE A 190 21.01 11.80 -4.50
C ILE A 190 21.95 12.99 -4.72
N GLY A 191 22.28 13.27 -5.98
CA GLY A 191 23.19 14.35 -6.36
C GLY A 191 24.67 14.01 -6.26
N LYS A 192 25.05 12.79 -5.86
CA LYS A 192 26.45 12.33 -5.95
C LYS A 192 26.61 10.81 -6.07
N SER A 193 27.78 10.41 -6.54
CA SER A 193 28.24 9.02 -6.49
C SER A 193 28.98 8.69 -5.17
N TYR A 194 29.17 7.39 -4.93
CA TYR A 194 30.06 6.90 -3.87
C TYR A 194 31.51 7.42 -4.01
N ARG A 195 31.93 7.75 -5.24
CA ARG A 195 33.28 8.26 -5.56
C ARG A 195 33.37 9.78 -5.58
N ALA A 196 32.36 10.47 -5.07
CA ALA A 196 32.28 11.94 -5.04
C ALA A 196 32.28 12.57 -6.45
N TYR A 197 31.54 11.97 -7.38
CA TYR A 197 31.10 12.65 -8.60
C TYR A 197 29.80 13.36 -8.31
N TYR A 198 29.81 14.69 -8.25
CA TYR A 198 28.67 15.51 -7.87
C TYR A 198 27.84 15.92 -9.09
N SER A 199 26.54 16.08 -8.88
CA SER A 199 25.59 16.44 -9.94
C SER A 199 25.65 17.93 -10.26
N ASN A 200 25.58 18.27 -11.54
CA ASN A 200 25.38 19.65 -12.02
C ASN A 200 24.02 19.78 -12.71
N ALA A 201 22.96 19.53 -11.94
CA ALA A 201 21.59 19.47 -12.43
C ALA A 201 20.62 20.01 -11.39
N THR A 202 19.42 20.36 -11.83
CA THR A 202 18.25 20.43 -10.96
C THR A 202 17.56 19.07 -11.00
N ILE A 203 17.23 18.50 -9.84
CA ILE A 203 16.63 17.17 -9.69
C ILE A 203 15.27 17.31 -9.00
N ASP A 204 14.30 16.54 -9.48
CA ASP A 204 12.92 16.52 -8.99
C ASP A 204 12.34 15.10 -9.02
N GLU A 205 11.27 14.85 -8.26
CA GLU A 205 10.43 13.64 -8.32
C GLU A 205 11.20 12.30 -8.26
N VAL A 206 12.07 12.15 -7.27
CA VAL A 206 12.90 10.95 -7.11
C VAL A 206 12.08 9.83 -6.49
N HIS A 207 11.89 8.73 -7.23
CA HIS A 207 11.20 7.54 -6.77
C HIS A 207 12.08 6.30 -6.86
N ILE A 208 12.07 5.47 -5.81
CA ILE A 208 12.70 4.16 -5.79
C ILE A 208 11.65 3.10 -5.50
N TYR A 209 11.64 2.05 -6.33
CA TYR A 209 10.73 0.92 -6.22
C TYR A 209 11.50 -0.35 -5.92
N ASN A 210 10.96 -1.22 -5.07
CA ASN A 210 11.53 -2.52 -4.72
C ASN A 210 11.21 -3.64 -5.74
N ARG A 211 10.88 -3.26 -6.97
CA ARG A 211 10.57 -4.13 -8.11
C ARG A 211 10.92 -3.45 -9.43
N ALA A 212 11.00 -4.23 -10.50
CA ALA A 212 11.02 -3.67 -11.85
C ALA A 212 9.65 -3.07 -12.22
N LEU A 213 9.63 -1.82 -12.71
CA LEU A 213 8.46 -1.19 -13.30
C LEU A 213 8.22 -1.69 -14.73
N SER A 214 6.96 -1.74 -15.15
CA SER A 214 6.57 -2.00 -16.54
C SER A 214 6.74 -0.76 -17.41
N GLU A 215 6.82 -0.95 -18.73
CA GLU A 215 6.96 0.16 -19.69
C GLU A 215 5.74 1.09 -19.67
N GLU A 216 4.55 0.53 -19.42
CA GLU A 216 3.31 1.31 -19.25
C GLU A 216 3.34 2.15 -17.96
N GLU A 217 3.83 1.61 -16.84
CA GLU A 217 3.98 2.36 -15.59
C GLU A 217 4.95 3.53 -15.75
N ILE A 218 6.06 3.31 -16.45
CA ILE A 218 7.07 4.32 -16.76
C ILE A 218 6.50 5.42 -17.67
N SER A 219 5.76 5.03 -18.71
CA SER A 219 5.07 5.97 -19.60
C SER A 219 4.03 6.80 -18.85
N ASP A 220 3.28 6.19 -17.94
CA ASP A 220 2.28 6.90 -17.14
C ASP A 220 2.94 7.91 -16.17
N LEU A 221 4.05 7.55 -15.53
CA LEU A 221 4.84 8.47 -14.70
C LEU A 221 5.47 9.63 -15.49
N TYR A 222 5.87 9.40 -16.75
CA TYR A 222 6.40 10.47 -17.59
C TYR A 222 5.31 11.47 -18.02
N ASN A 223 4.15 10.97 -18.44
CA ASN A 223 3.08 11.80 -18.99
C ASN A 223 2.24 12.50 -17.91
N ASN A 224 2.42 12.15 -16.64
CA ASN A 224 1.58 12.56 -15.52
C ASN A 224 2.41 12.82 -14.27
N TYR A 225 1.74 13.11 -13.15
CA TYR A 225 2.36 13.35 -11.85
C TYR A 225 2.16 12.14 -10.94
N GLY A 226 3.24 11.61 -10.39
CA GLY A 226 3.22 10.49 -9.46
C GLY A 226 3.12 10.97 -8.03
N TYR A 227 1.92 11.12 -7.47
CA TYR A 227 1.75 11.60 -6.10
C TYR A 227 1.98 10.50 -5.06
N THR A 228 2.72 10.77 -3.99
CA THR A 228 2.79 9.89 -2.81
C THR A 228 2.30 10.58 -1.54
N THR A 229 1.84 9.78 -0.58
CA THR A 229 1.34 10.29 0.70
C THR A 229 1.57 9.27 1.81
N PRO A 230 1.91 9.72 3.04
CA PRO A 230 1.99 8.82 4.19
C PRO A 230 0.70 8.04 4.48
N ASN A 231 -0.46 8.54 4.02
CA ASN A 231 -1.75 7.86 4.17
C ASN A 231 -1.93 6.65 3.24
N TYR A 232 -1.07 6.51 2.23
CA TYR A 232 -1.10 5.45 1.23
C TYR A 232 0.32 4.92 1.01
N PRO A 233 0.92 4.32 2.06
CA PRO A 233 2.32 3.92 2.03
C PRO A 233 2.57 2.88 0.94
N ASN A 234 3.79 2.89 0.41
CA ASN A 234 4.28 2.00 -0.64
C ASN A 234 3.54 2.10 -1.97
N LYS A 235 2.80 3.19 -2.22
CA LYS A 235 2.03 3.38 -3.44
C LYS A 235 2.25 4.78 -4.02
N VAL A 236 2.42 4.84 -5.34
CA VAL A 236 2.38 6.08 -6.12
C VAL A 236 1.05 6.18 -6.85
N LEU A 237 0.34 7.28 -6.63
CA LEU A 237 -0.95 7.59 -7.23
C LEU A 237 -0.71 8.51 -8.43
N VAL A 238 -0.75 7.94 -9.64
CA VAL A 238 -0.50 8.69 -10.87
C VAL A 238 -1.76 9.49 -11.24
N ARG A 239 -1.62 10.81 -11.40
CA ARG A 239 -2.71 11.73 -11.78
C ARG A 239 -2.23 12.77 -12.78
N LYS A 240 -3.14 13.36 -13.55
CA LYS A 240 -2.80 14.54 -14.36
C LYS A 240 -2.33 15.67 -13.44
N TYR A 241 -1.20 16.28 -13.75
CA TYR A 241 -0.73 17.47 -13.04
C TYR A 241 -1.64 18.66 -13.35
N THR A 242 -2.02 19.43 -12.34
CA THR A 242 -2.76 20.69 -12.49
C THR A 242 -2.16 21.73 -11.57
N GLU A 243 -1.87 22.93 -12.09
CA GLU A 243 -1.44 24.06 -11.24
C GLU A 243 -2.61 24.96 -10.83
N PRO A 244 -2.68 25.40 -9.56
CA PRO A 244 -1.82 24.96 -8.45
C PRO A 244 -2.11 23.51 -8.07
N GLU A 245 -1.08 22.81 -7.53
CA GLU A 245 -1.19 21.51 -6.86
C GLU A 245 -2.52 21.48 -6.08
N PRO A 246 -3.48 20.61 -6.43
CA PRO A 246 -4.76 20.62 -5.75
C PRO A 246 -4.51 20.24 -4.31
N ILE A 247 -4.74 21.19 -3.40
CA ILE A 247 -4.65 20.97 -1.95
C ILE A 247 -5.57 19.80 -1.63
N ALA A 248 -4.97 18.63 -1.44
CA ALA A 248 -5.66 17.50 -0.84
C ALA A 248 -5.82 17.85 0.64
N VAL A 249 -6.90 18.56 0.97
CA VAL A 249 -7.39 18.56 2.35
C VAL A 249 -7.92 17.15 2.58
N VAL A 250 -7.05 16.28 3.07
CA VAL A 250 -7.48 15.06 3.73
C VAL A 250 -8.27 15.54 4.94
N GLY A 251 -9.60 15.56 4.83
CA GLY A 251 -10.45 15.77 5.98
C GLY A 251 -10.09 14.72 7.04
N GLU A 252 -10.11 15.12 8.31
CA GLU A 252 -9.93 14.17 9.41
C GLU A 252 -10.85 12.96 9.20
N GLU A 253 -10.31 11.77 9.48
CA GLU A 253 -11.05 10.52 9.49
C GLU A 253 -12.15 10.60 10.56
N VAL A 254 -13.37 10.99 10.19
CA VAL A 254 -14.50 10.99 11.11
C VAL A 254 -15.04 9.56 11.17
N THR A 255 -14.62 8.83 12.18
CA THR A 255 -15.14 7.50 12.51
C THR A 255 -16.55 7.63 13.12
N GLY A 256 -17.58 7.12 12.42
CA GLY A 256 -18.94 6.99 12.96
C GLY A 256 -20.09 7.36 12.01
N ILE A 257 -21.32 7.19 12.49
CA ILE A 257 -22.56 7.62 11.79
C ILE A 257 -22.47 9.13 11.55
N PHE A 258 -22.34 9.53 10.28
CA PHE A 258 -22.15 10.90 9.86
C PHE A 258 -23.35 11.78 10.20
N THR A 259 -23.13 12.78 11.05
CA THR A 259 -23.90 14.03 11.02
C THR A 259 -22.91 15.17 10.77
N ALA A 260 -22.94 15.67 9.52
CA ALA A 260 -22.46 16.96 9.01
C ALA A 260 -20.95 17.20 8.77
N ILE A 261 -20.65 17.80 7.59
CA ILE A 261 -19.95 19.09 7.50
C ILE A 261 -20.70 19.95 6.45
N ALA A 262 -20.88 21.23 6.78
CA ALA A 262 -21.74 22.26 6.16
C ALA A 262 -23.26 22.03 6.40
N ASN A 263 -23.90 22.94 7.15
CA ASN A 263 -25.26 22.86 7.71
C ASN A 263 -26.44 22.69 6.71
N PHE A 264 -26.21 22.22 5.49
CA PHE A 264 -27.22 22.15 4.43
C PHE A 264 -27.24 20.86 3.60
N LEU A 265 -26.21 20.00 3.63
CA LEU A 265 -26.21 18.72 2.89
C LEU A 265 -25.87 17.57 3.85
N THR A 266 -26.74 16.57 3.90
CA THR A 266 -26.53 15.33 4.66
C THR A 266 -26.37 14.19 3.68
N VAL A 267 -25.31 13.40 3.83
CA VAL A 267 -25.07 12.19 3.05
C VAL A 267 -25.01 11.01 4.01
N GLU A 268 -25.87 10.03 3.79
CA GLU A 268 -25.93 8.77 4.51
C GLU A 268 -25.47 7.64 3.59
N LYS A 269 -24.85 6.61 4.18
CA LYS A 269 -24.36 5.46 3.45
C LYS A 269 -24.84 4.18 4.10
N GLU A 270 -25.28 3.23 3.28
CA GLU A 270 -25.70 1.88 3.65
C GLU A 270 -24.92 0.88 2.79
N ILE A 271 -24.27 -0.09 3.42
CA ILE A 271 -23.40 -1.06 2.74
C ILE A 271 -24.03 -2.45 2.84
N GLY A 272 -24.30 -3.06 1.68
CA GLY A 272 -24.76 -4.43 1.54
C GLY A 272 -23.66 -5.41 1.15
N ALA A 273 -24.05 -6.67 0.96
CA ALA A 273 -23.12 -7.74 0.58
C ALA A 273 -22.62 -7.65 -0.88
N SER A 274 -23.40 -7.02 -1.77
CA SER A 274 -23.10 -6.85 -3.19
C SER A 274 -23.54 -5.48 -3.71
N TYR A 275 -23.75 -4.53 -2.78
CA TYR A 275 -24.23 -3.21 -3.12
C TYR A 275 -23.73 -2.16 -2.14
N ILE A 276 -23.68 -0.92 -2.60
CA ILE A 276 -23.55 0.25 -1.76
C ILE A 276 -24.69 1.21 -2.11
N LEU A 277 -25.40 1.68 -1.10
CA LEU A 277 -26.50 2.63 -1.22
C LEU A 277 -26.09 3.94 -0.55
N TRP A 278 -26.06 5.01 -1.33
CA TRP A 278 -25.88 6.37 -0.80
C TRP A 278 -27.21 7.08 -0.83
N LYS A 279 -27.52 7.81 0.24
CA LYS A 279 -28.70 8.68 0.34
C LYS A 279 -28.19 10.08 0.65
N TRP A 280 -28.79 11.10 0.04
CA TRP A 280 -28.48 12.48 0.37
C TRP A 280 -29.75 13.28 0.59
N ARG A 281 -29.64 14.33 1.41
CA ARG A 281 -30.69 15.32 1.65
C ARG A 281 -30.10 16.70 1.78
N CYS A 282 -30.71 17.68 1.13
CA CYS A 282 -30.32 19.07 1.19
C CYS A 282 -31.46 19.94 1.70
N THR A 283 -31.13 20.95 2.51
CA THR A 283 -32.10 21.91 3.04
C THR A 283 -32.50 22.98 2.02
N TYR A 284 -31.77 23.14 0.91
CA TYR A 284 -32.08 24.10 -0.15
C TYR A 284 -32.90 23.44 -1.27
N SER A 285 -34.04 24.06 -1.61
CA SER A 285 -35.01 23.51 -2.56
C SER A 285 -34.58 23.57 -4.03
N ASP A 286 -33.60 24.41 -4.34
CA ASP A 286 -33.04 24.69 -5.67
C ASP A 286 -31.64 24.09 -5.88
N ALA A 287 -31.12 23.40 -4.86
CA ALA A 287 -29.86 22.69 -4.96
C ALA A 287 -30.00 21.48 -5.91
N ILE A 288 -29.01 21.33 -6.79
CA ILE A 288 -28.83 20.16 -7.65
C ILE A 288 -27.59 19.41 -7.23
N VAL A 289 -27.55 18.11 -7.51
CA VAL A 289 -26.47 17.19 -7.20
C VAL A 289 -26.01 16.49 -8.47
N ASP A 290 -24.71 16.43 -8.67
CA ASP A 290 -24.07 15.47 -9.56
C ASP A 290 -23.45 14.35 -8.71
N VAL A 291 -23.65 13.09 -9.12
CA VAL A 291 -23.08 11.91 -8.44
C VAL A 291 -22.07 11.27 -9.37
N PHE A 292 -20.87 11.06 -8.85
CA PHE A 292 -19.80 10.37 -9.56
C PHE A 292 -19.43 9.10 -8.81
N VAL A 293 -19.27 7.98 -9.52
CA VAL A 293 -18.69 6.73 -8.99
C VAL A 293 -17.37 6.50 -9.72
N ASP A 294 -16.28 6.41 -8.96
CA ASP A 294 -14.93 6.16 -9.52
C ASP A 294 -14.54 7.14 -10.63
N GLY A 295 -14.99 8.38 -10.48
CA GLY A 295 -14.75 9.45 -11.43
C GLY A 295 -15.66 9.44 -12.67
N VAL A 296 -16.56 8.46 -12.81
CA VAL A 296 -17.60 8.45 -13.85
C VAL A 296 -18.86 9.11 -13.32
N GLU A 297 -19.37 10.11 -14.04
CA GLU A 297 -20.67 10.71 -13.71
C GLU A 297 -21.79 9.68 -13.94
N VAL A 298 -22.49 9.33 -12.87
CA VAL A 298 -23.59 8.37 -12.88
C VAL A 298 -24.96 9.03 -12.75
N LEU A 299 -25.01 10.22 -12.14
CA LEU A 299 -26.19 11.08 -12.08
C LEU A 299 -25.76 12.53 -12.30
N SER A 300 -26.57 13.27 -13.06
CA SER A 300 -26.30 14.66 -13.46
C SER A 300 -27.50 15.53 -13.14
N ALA A 301 -27.26 16.67 -12.49
CA ALA A 301 -28.24 17.69 -12.13
C ALA A 301 -29.52 17.17 -11.46
N VAL A 302 -29.39 16.15 -10.59
CA VAL A 302 -30.52 15.58 -9.86
C VAL A 302 -30.88 16.46 -8.65
N SER A 303 -32.14 16.43 -8.20
CA SER A 303 -32.53 17.24 -7.05
C SER A 303 -31.72 16.88 -5.80
N ALA A 304 -31.17 17.88 -5.13
CA ALA A 304 -30.46 17.71 -3.87
C ALA A 304 -31.41 17.58 -2.68
N VAL A 305 -32.70 17.92 -2.83
CA VAL A 305 -33.70 17.94 -1.73
C VAL A 305 -33.75 16.58 -1.03
N SER A 306 -33.79 15.51 -1.82
CA SER A 306 -33.55 14.14 -1.37
C SER A 306 -33.25 13.26 -2.58
N GLY A 307 -32.24 12.41 -2.48
CA GLY A 307 -31.97 11.43 -3.52
C GLY A 307 -31.19 10.22 -3.00
N GLU A 308 -31.11 9.20 -3.84
CA GLU A 308 -30.38 7.97 -3.55
C GLU A 308 -29.69 7.44 -4.81
N TYR A 309 -28.56 6.75 -4.61
CA TYR A 309 -27.86 6.05 -5.65
C TYR A 309 -27.45 4.67 -5.14
N LEU A 310 -27.83 3.63 -5.88
CA LEU A 310 -27.51 2.24 -5.58
C LEU A 310 -26.47 1.75 -6.59
N LEU A 311 -25.27 1.46 -6.12
CA LEU A 311 -24.28 0.71 -6.89
C LEU A 311 -24.50 -0.78 -6.62
N THR A 312 -24.75 -1.55 -7.67
CA THR A 312 -24.89 -3.01 -7.62
C THR A 312 -23.64 -3.69 -8.18
N ASP A 313 -23.48 -4.99 -7.90
CA ASP A 313 -22.35 -5.81 -8.37
C ASP A 313 -20.97 -5.32 -7.87
N VAL A 314 -20.97 -4.73 -6.67
CA VAL A 314 -19.77 -4.24 -5.99
C VAL A 314 -18.91 -5.43 -5.53
N ASN A 315 -17.63 -5.42 -5.93
CA ASN A 315 -16.62 -6.33 -5.41
C ASN A 315 -16.14 -5.84 -4.03
N GLU A 316 -16.08 -6.73 -3.05
CA GLU A 316 -15.69 -6.40 -1.67
C GLU A 316 -14.23 -5.92 -1.51
N ASN A 317 -13.42 -6.04 -2.57
CA ASN A 317 -12.04 -5.57 -2.63
C ASN A 317 -11.85 -4.29 -3.45
N GLU A 318 -12.92 -3.77 -4.06
CA GLU A 318 -12.86 -2.56 -4.87
C GLU A 318 -13.30 -1.35 -4.03
N LEU A 319 -12.43 -0.34 -3.99
CA LEU A 319 -12.72 0.90 -3.30
C LEU A 319 -13.50 1.81 -4.25
N HIS A 320 -14.73 2.13 -3.88
CA HIS A 320 -15.56 3.05 -4.65
C HIS A 320 -15.60 4.43 -4.02
N ILE A 321 -15.31 5.47 -4.81
CA ILE A 321 -15.38 6.87 -4.34
C ILE A 321 -16.63 7.51 -4.91
N ILE A 322 -17.48 8.04 -4.02
CA ILE A 322 -18.57 8.93 -4.42
C ILE A 322 -18.25 10.39 -4.13
N LYS A 323 -18.41 11.21 -5.18
CA LYS A 323 -18.37 12.66 -5.12
C LYS A 323 -19.78 13.19 -5.35
N ILE A 324 -20.24 14.07 -4.46
CA ILE A 324 -21.52 14.77 -4.58
C ILE A 324 -21.21 16.26 -4.76
N VAL A 325 -21.60 16.82 -5.90
CA VAL A 325 -21.35 18.25 -6.22
C VAL A 325 -22.66 19.01 -6.16
N ASN A 326 -22.73 20.07 -5.35
CA ASN A 326 -23.89 20.97 -5.32
C ASN A 326 -23.65 22.24 -6.15
N SER A 327 -24.70 22.83 -6.74
CA SER A 327 -24.68 24.08 -7.52
C SER A 327 -24.09 25.30 -6.80
N PHE A 328 -23.84 25.20 -5.50
CA PHE A 328 -23.21 26.25 -4.68
C PHE A 328 -21.69 26.09 -4.50
N ASN A 329 -21.02 25.31 -5.36
CA ASN A 329 -19.54 25.16 -5.43
C ASN A 329 -18.85 24.52 -4.21
N ALA A 330 -19.59 23.86 -3.31
CA ALA A 330 -18.99 22.96 -2.31
C ALA A 330 -19.00 21.53 -2.86
N SER A 331 -17.82 20.92 -3.00
CA SER A 331 -17.70 19.48 -3.30
C SER A 331 -17.51 18.73 -1.99
N ASP A 332 -18.52 17.96 -1.60
CA ASP A 332 -18.43 17.07 -0.43
C ASP A 332 -18.15 15.63 -0.90
N TYR A 333 -17.33 14.91 -0.14
CA TYR A 333 -16.90 13.55 -0.47
C TYR A 333 -17.24 12.60 0.68
N VAL A 334 -17.67 11.39 0.35
CA VAL A 334 -17.80 10.29 1.31
C VAL A 334 -16.97 9.12 0.79
N ARG A 335 -15.90 8.78 1.52
CA ARG A 335 -14.98 7.67 1.19
C ARG A 335 -15.53 6.34 1.71
N ASP A 336 -15.22 5.24 1.04
CA ASP A 336 -15.37 3.91 1.62
C ASP A 336 -14.29 3.60 2.67
N GLU A 337 -14.66 2.91 3.73
CA GLU A 337 -13.70 2.36 4.67
C GLU A 337 -13.03 1.16 4.00
N VAL A 338 -11.70 1.14 4.00
CA VAL A 338 -10.95 -0.04 3.55
C VAL A 338 -11.37 -1.22 4.42
N ARG A 339 -11.99 -2.23 3.82
CA ARG A 339 -12.19 -3.51 4.51
C ARG A 339 -10.82 -4.16 4.65
N THR A 340 -10.16 -3.98 5.80
CA THR A 340 -9.03 -4.82 6.19
C THR A 340 -9.59 -6.22 6.46
N LEU A 341 -9.63 -7.06 5.43
CA LEU A 341 -9.95 -8.46 5.60
C LEU A 341 -8.84 -9.10 6.43
N PRO A 342 -9.16 -9.86 7.49
CA PRO A 342 -8.18 -10.71 8.13
C PRO A 342 -7.57 -11.61 7.05
N PRO A 343 -6.23 -11.76 7.00
CA PRO A 343 -5.59 -12.54 5.95
C PRO A 343 -6.14 -13.98 5.96
N PHE A 344 -6.10 -14.68 4.82
CA PHE A 344 -6.52 -16.09 4.72
C PHE A 344 -5.92 -16.98 5.83
N SER A 345 -4.71 -16.64 6.28
CA SER A 345 -4.04 -17.27 7.42
C SER A 345 -4.80 -17.15 8.73
N PHE A 346 -5.53 -16.06 8.98
CA PHE A 346 -6.41 -15.90 10.14
C PHE A 346 -7.55 -16.92 10.12
N PHE A 347 -8.24 -17.05 8.98
CA PHE A 347 -9.35 -18.01 8.84
C PHE A 347 -8.87 -19.47 8.88
N LEU A 348 -7.71 -19.77 8.29
CA LEU A 348 -7.08 -21.09 8.37
C LEU A 348 -6.66 -21.43 9.81
N ALA A 349 -6.06 -20.48 10.52
CA ALA A 349 -5.72 -20.64 11.94
C ALA A 349 -6.98 -20.91 12.77
N LEU A 350 -8.07 -20.18 12.50
CA LEU A 350 -9.36 -20.32 13.17
C LEU A 350 -9.97 -21.72 12.96
N LEU A 351 -9.96 -22.21 11.71
CA LEU A 351 -10.43 -23.55 11.35
C LEU A 351 -9.59 -24.63 12.07
N LEU A 352 -8.27 -24.48 12.07
CA LEU A 352 -7.35 -25.40 12.75
C LEU A 352 -7.59 -25.40 14.27
N THR A 353 -7.75 -24.24 14.91
CA THR A 353 -8.08 -24.17 16.35
C THR A 353 -9.42 -24.83 16.66
N THR A 354 -10.44 -24.66 15.82
CA THR A 354 -11.74 -25.30 16.01
C THR A 354 -11.62 -26.82 15.91
N PHE A 355 -10.84 -27.31 14.94
CA PHE A 355 -10.56 -28.74 14.77
C PHE A 355 -9.79 -29.32 15.97
N VAL A 356 -8.77 -28.61 16.47
CA VAL A 356 -8.01 -29.03 17.66
C VAL A 356 -8.91 -29.11 18.89
N LEU A 357 -9.77 -28.10 19.12
CA LEU A 357 -10.73 -28.10 20.22
C LEU A 357 -11.73 -29.26 20.11
N LEU A 358 -12.17 -29.59 18.89
CA LEU A 358 -13.02 -30.76 18.64
C LEU A 358 -12.31 -32.06 19.05
N VAL A 359 -11.05 -32.25 18.64
CA VAL A 359 -10.25 -33.44 18.99
C VAL A 359 -10.06 -33.56 20.51
N ILE A 360 -9.77 -32.46 21.20
CA ILE A 360 -9.65 -32.42 22.67
C ILE A 360 -10.98 -32.77 23.34
N THR A 361 -12.10 -32.31 22.79
CA THR A 361 -13.45 -32.66 23.27
C THR A 361 -13.69 -34.17 23.23
N PHE A 362 -13.24 -34.86 22.17
CA PHE A 362 -13.35 -36.33 22.10
C PHE A 362 -12.43 -37.06 23.09
N ALA A 363 -11.31 -36.46 23.48
CA ALA A 363 -10.31 -37.06 24.35
C ALA A 363 -10.55 -36.86 25.86
N THR A 364 -11.53 -36.04 26.27
CA THR A 364 -11.71 -35.64 27.69
C THR A 364 -12.91 -36.31 28.37
N THR A 365 -13.03 -36.17 29.71
CA THR A 365 -14.11 -36.75 30.54
C THR A 365 -15.45 -36.03 30.33
N SER A 366 -16.56 -36.69 30.65
CA SER A 366 -17.93 -36.26 30.29
C SER A 366 -18.27 -34.80 30.66
N THR A 367 -17.82 -34.29 31.81
CA THR A 367 -18.06 -32.90 32.23
C THR A 367 -17.26 -31.88 31.39
N VAL A 368 -16.03 -32.24 31.01
CA VAL A 368 -15.16 -31.39 30.18
C VAL A 368 -15.63 -31.37 28.72
N ARG A 369 -16.21 -32.48 28.24
CA ARG A 369 -16.82 -32.54 26.90
C ARG A 369 -17.92 -31.51 26.70
N VAL A 370 -18.82 -31.36 27.69
CA VAL A 370 -19.94 -30.42 27.61
C VAL A 370 -19.44 -28.98 27.53
N ILE A 371 -18.47 -28.61 28.36
CA ILE A 371 -17.89 -27.25 28.36
C ILE A 371 -17.20 -26.98 27.02
N ALA A 372 -16.39 -27.93 26.53
CA ALA A 372 -15.69 -27.77 25.25
C ALA A 372 -16.64 -27.73 24.05
N SER A 373 -17.75 -28.47 24.08
CA SER A 373 -18.81 -28.39 23.06
C SER A 373 -19.55 -27.03 23.07
N ILE A 374 -19.83 -26.46 24.25
CA ILE A 374 -20.44 -25.12 24.35
C ILE A 374 -19.49 -24.05 23.79
N PHE A 375 -18.20 -24.11 24.12
CA PHE A 375 -17.20 -23.18 23.57
C PHE A 375 -17.05 -23.34 22.04
N THR A 376 -17.04 -24.57 21.54
CA THR A 376 -16.98 -24.84 20.09
C THR A 376 -18.23 -24.31 19.38
N LEU A 377 -19.42 -24.48 19.98
CA LEU A 377 -20.67 -23.96 19.44
C LEU A 377 -20.71 -22.42 19.41
N LEU A 378 -20.33 -21.77 20.52
CA LEU A 378 -20.26 -20.30 20.60
C LEU A 378 -19.24 -19.73 19.61
N PHE A 379 -18.09 -20.37 19.48
CA PHE A 379 -17.06 -20.00 18.52
C PHE A 379 -17.52 -20.19 17.07
N THR A 380 -18.25 -21.27 16.79
CA THR A 380 -18.77 -21.54 15.44
C THR A 380 -19.96 -20.62 15.08
N ALA A 381 -20.78 -20.23 16.07
CA ALA A 381 -21.81 -19.22 15.89
C ALA A 381 -21.21 -17.81 15.65
N PHE A 382 -20.13 -17.48 16.35
CA PHE A 382 -19.37 -16.24 16.14
C PHE A 382 -18.77 -16.19 14.73
N THR A 383 -18.17 -17.29 14.25
CA THR A 383 -17.62 -17.38 12.89
C THR A 383 -18.70 -17.42 11.80
N TYR A 384 -19.87 -18.01 12.07
CA TYR A 384 -21.02 -17.95 11.16
C TYR A 384 -21.58 -16.53 11.03
N LYS A 385 -21.75 -15.80 12.14
CA LYS A 385 -22.18 -14.40 12.09
C LYS A 385 -21.20 -13.51 11.32
N TYR A 386 -19.90 -13.79 11.44
CA TYR A 386 -18.88 -13.17 10.61
C TYR A 386 -19.01 -13.61 9.14
N SER A 387 -19.18 -14.90 8.82
CA SER A 387 -19.19 -15.40 7.42
C SER A 387 -20.40 -14.99 6.59
N ILE A 388 -21.59 -14.80 7.20
CA ILE A 388 -22.80 -14.28 6.52
C ILE A 388 -22.54 -12.88 5.94
N TYR A 389 -21.68 -12.08 6.57
CA TYR A 389 -21.31 -10.76 6.10
C TYR A 389 -20.48 -10.76 4.80
N TYR A 390 -19.95 -11.93 4.38
CA TYR A 390 -19.00 -12.07 3.25
C TYR A 390 -19.50 -12.92 2.07
N ALA A 391 -20.71 -13.49 2.13
CA ALA A 391 -21.37 -14.25 1.04
C ALA A 391 -20.48 -15.19 0.18
N SER A 392 -19.42 -15.78 0.74
CA SER A 392 -18.40 -16.52 -0.03
C SER A 392 -18.66 -18.03 -0.03
N PRO A 393 -18.08 -18.81 -0.97
CA PRO A 393 -18.15 -20.28 -0.96
C PRO A 393 -17.65 -20.91 0.37
N LEU A 394 -16.75 -20.22 1.07
CA LEU A 394 -16.22 -20.62 2.37
C LEU A 394 -17.27 -20.55 3.48
N SER A 395 -18.28 -19.67 3.35
CA SER A 395 -19.41 -19.59 4.29
C SER A 395 -20.19 -20.90 4.34
N TYR A 396 -20.31 -21.63 3.23
CA TYR A 396 -20.95 -22.95 3.18
C TYR A 396 -20.14 -24.04 3.88
N LEU A 397 -18.80 -23.97 3.80
CA LEU A 397 -17.92 -24.92 4.50
C LEU A 397 -17.96 -24.69 6.03
N LEU A 398 -18.02 -23.43 6.45
CA LEU A 398 -18.24 -23.04 7.85
C LEU A 398 -19.65 -23.43 8.34
N LEU A 399 -20.67 -23.29 7.48
CA LEU A 399 -22.03 -23.74 7.76
C LEU A 399 -22.09 -25.26 7.97
N PHE A 400 -21.40 -26.02 7.12
CA PHE A 400 -21.26 -27.46 7.28
C PHE A 400 -20.57 -27.82 8.61
N ALA A 401 -19.47 -27.14 8.95
CA ALA A 401 -18.79 -27.32 10.23
C ALA A 401 -19.69 -26.98 11.44
N PHE A 402 -20.51 -25.93 11.34
CA PHE A 402 -21.51 -25.56 12.35
C PHE A 402 -22.56 -26.65 12.57
N PHE A 403 -23.22 -27.11 11.51
CA PHE A 403 -24.25 -28.15 11.65
C PHE A 403 -23.66 -29.48 12.09
N PHE A 404 -22.45 -29.82 11.66
CA PHE A 404 -21.76 -31.03 12.07
C PHE A 404 -21.40 -31.00 13.57
N THR A 405 -20.85 -29.88 14.06
CA THR A 405 -20.56 -29.71 15.50
C THR A 405 -21.82 -29.68 16.35
N PHE A 406 -22.89 -29.02 15.88
CA PHE A 406 -24.19 -29.01 16.54
C PHE A 406 -24.80 -30.42 16.65
N ALA A 407 -24.75 -31.21 15.57
CA ALA A 407 -25.27 -32.57 15.56
C ALA A 407 -24.50 -33.48 16.55
N LEU A 408 -23.18 -33.35 16.62
CA LEU A 408 -22.36 -34.08 17.59
C LEU A 408 -22.70 -33.69 19.04
N MET A 409 -22.92 -32.41 19.32
CA MET A 409 -23.36 -31.94 20.63
C MET A 409 -24.73 -32.52 21.02
N LEU A 410 -25.68 -32.53 20.08
CA LEU A 410 -27.03 -33.06 20.32
C LEU A 410 -26.98 -34.57 20.64
N ILE A 411 -26.16 -35.34 19.92
CA ILE A 411 -25.96 -36.78 20.18
C ILE A 411 -25.42 -37.01 21.60
N GLU A 412 -24.46 -36.20 22.04
CA GLU A 412 -23.87 -36.36 23.37
C GLU A 412 -24.85 -35.94 24.48
N VAL A 413 -25.61 -34.87 24.30
CA VAL A 413 -26.69 -34.48 25.23
C VAL A 413 -27.74 -35.59 25.33
N LEU A 414 -28.14 -36.19 24.22
CA LEU A 414 -29.07 -37.33 24.19
C LEU A 414 -28.49 -38.57 24.90
N ARG A 415 -27.19 -38.85 24.74
CA ARG A 415 -26.50 -39.93 25.48
C ARG A 415 -26.48 -39.68 26.98
N VAL A 416 -26.19 -38.45 27.41
CA VAL A 416 -26.21 -38.08 28.83
C VAL A 416 -27.62 -38.23 29.39
N LEU A 417 -28.64 -37.70 28.71
CA LEU A 417 -30.05 -37.85 29.10
C LEU A 417 -30.47 -39.32 29.19
N THR A 418 -30.16 -40.14 28.18
CA THR A 418 -30.49 -41.58 28.20
C THR A 418 -29.72 -42.36 29.27
N SER A 419 -28.47 -41.98 29.58
CA SER A 419 -27.72 -42.57 30.70
C SER A 419 -28.28 -42.16 32.07
N THR A 420 -28.86 -40.96 32.17
CA THR A 420 -29.49 -40.46 33.39
C THR A 420 -30.85 -41.10 33.61
N ILE A 421 -31.61 -41.35 32.54
CA ILE A 421 -32.91 -42.05 32.56
C ILE A 421 -32.73 -43.57 32.80
N ARG A 422 -31.61 -44.17 32.38
CA ARG A 422 -31.31 -45.59 32.63
C ARG A 422 -30.80 -45.91 34.03
N LYS A 423 -30.49 -44.91 34.86
CA LYS A 423 -30.28 -45.19 36.29
C LYS A 423 -31.64 -45.51 36.88
N LYS A 424 -31.89 -46.80 37.15
CA LYS A 424 -33.03 -47.21 37.97
C LYS A 424 -33.06 -46.32 39.20
N PRO A 425 -34.21 -45.74 39.57
CA PRO A 425 -34.26 -44.88 40.73
C PRO A 425 -33.84 -45.70 41.94
N LYS A 426 -33.00 -45.13 42.80
CA LYS A 426 -32.30 -45.83 43.89
C LYS A 426 -33.23 -46.70 44.76
N TRP A 427 -34.48 -46.27 44.93
CA TRP A 427 -35.50 -47.02 45.65
C TRP A 427 -35.83 -48.39 45.04
N GLU A 428 -35.65 -48.58 43.73
CA GLU A 428 -35.89 -49.86 43.07
C GLU A 428 -34.76 -50.85 43.39
N GLU A 429 -33.51 -50.40 43.48
CA GLU A 429 -32.40 -51.26 43.92
C GLU A 429 -32.52 -51.58 45.42
N ASP A 430 -32.88 -50.60 46.25
CA ASP A 430 -33.09 -50.78 47.69
C ASP A 430 -34.28 -51.72 47.98
N PHE A 431 -35.38 -51.62 47.22
CA PHE A 431 -36.55 -52.50 47.36
C PHE A 431 -36.22 -53.96 47.03
N TRP A 432 -35.41 -54.22 46.01
CA TRP A 432 -35.02 -55.58 45.64
C TRP A 432 -33.91 -56.15 46.52
N SER A 433 -33.10 -55.32 47.20
CA SER A 433 -32.11 -55.80 48.18
C SER A 433 -32.77 -56.24 49.49
N GLU A 434 -33.73 -55.49 50.02
CA GLU A 434 -34.48 -55.89 51.23
C GLU A 434 -35.26 -57.19 51.00
N TRP A 435 -35.84 -57.39 49.81
CA TRP A 435 -36.53 -58.62 49.46
C TRP A 435 -35.59 -59.83 49.31
N ARG A 436 -34.31 -59.60 49.00
CA ARG A 436 -33.30 -60.66 48.83
C ARG A 436 -32.64 -61.09 50.15
N GLU A 437 -32.66 -60.23 51.16
CA GLU A 437 -32.14 -60.55 52.50
C GLU A 437 -33.21 -61.15 53.43
N GLY A 438 -34.51 -60.95 53.16
CA GLY A 438 -35.62 -61.48 53.97
C GLY A 438 -36.17 -62.86 53.55
N GLY A 439 -35.54 -63.54 52.59
CA GLY A 439 -36.06 -64.78 51.98
C GLY A 439 -35.50 -66.11 52.54
N ASP A 440 -34.53 -66.06 53.45
CA ASP A 440 -33.79 -67.24 53.94
C ASP A 440 -33.95 -67.50 55.45
N GLU A 441 -35.07 -67.11 56.07
CA GLU A 441 -35.48 -67.64 57.39
C GLU A 441 -36.99 -67.97 57.45
N ILE A 442 -37.29 -69.27 57.64
CA ILE A 442 -38.48 -69.77 58.34
C ILE A 442 -38.16 -69.77 59.84
#